data_AF-A0A9X3TVL8-F1
#
_entry.id   AF-A0A9X3TVL8-F1
#
_cell.length_a   1.000
_cell.length_b   1.000
_cell.length_c   1.000
_cell.angle_alpha   90.00
_cell.angle_beta   90.00
_cell.angle_gamma   90.00
#
_symmetry.space_group_name_H-M   'P 1'
#
loop_
_entity.id
_entity.type
_entity.pdbx_description
1 polymer ?
#
loop_
_entity_poly.entity_id
_entity_poly.type
_entity_poly.pdbx_seq_one_letter_code
_entity_poly.pdbx_strand_id
1 'polypeptide(L)'
;MKRFACLIPLLLLVCLGASSPLAEEAVSLTLPPRLKDIGAARVRSVVDGDTVRLEDGRQVRLVGTQAPKLPLGRKDFKAWPLGDESKALLERLLLGRAVTLHAGGAEMDRHGRVLAHLLRDDGLWVQGAMVEAGMARVYSFPDNRVAVAELLALETAARTARRGIWADPYYAVRTDISVARHVGGYELVEGRVLHVTTVKGRSYLNFGSDYKTDFTITLDTVGRRALAKHKLKPEFFEDSVIRVRGWVSWENGPMIAVNHPEQIEILSPSESLQAALQKAIKPPKRVKADKAAKSPKGESKEKPAKRARRSKAEKADKTETGDQPDKPRKPRKPRVKKPKEPEDSL
;
A
#
# COMPACT_ATOMS: atom_id res chain seq x y z
N MET A 1 87.02 -5.88 -8.88
CA MET A 1 86.43 -6.95 -9.71
C MET A 1 84.90 -6.90 -9.57
N LYS A 2 84.24 -6.71 -10.71
CA LYS A 2 82.83 -7.02 -11.09
C LYS A 2 81.67 -6.59 -10.16
N ARG A 3 80.99 -5.53 -10.63
CA ARG A 3 79.62 -5.09 -10.33
C ARG A 3 78.62 -6.18 -10.76
N PHE A 4 77.61 -6.47 -9.95
CA PHE A 4 76.38 -7.13 -10.42
C PHE A 4 75.19 -6.23 -10.13
N ALA A 5 74.70 -5.59 -11.20
CA ALA A 5 73.42 -4.91 -11.24
C ALA A 5 72.33 -5.97 -11.45
N CYS A 6 71.39 -6.06 -10.52
CA CYS A 6 70.17 -6.84 -10.68
C CYS A 6 69.08 -5.90 -11.21
N LEU A 7 68.84 -5.93 -12.53
CA LEU A 7 67.68 -5.31 -13.15
C LEU A 7 66.46 -6.18 -12.84
N ILE A 8 65.54 -5.66 -12.03
CA ILE A 8 64.18 -6.21 -11.89
C ILE A 8 63.31 -5.50 -12.94
N PRO A 9 62.65 -6.22 -13.87
CA PRO A 9 61.74 -5.57 -14.80
C PRO A 9 60.44 -5.21 -14.08
N LEU A 10 60.14 -3.91 -14.11
CA LEU A 10 58.90 -3.27 -13.68
C LEU A 10 57.74 -3.77 -14.57
N LEU A 11 56.96 -4.75 -14.08
CA LEU A 11 55.72 -5.17 -14.72
C LEU A 11 54.60 -4.20 -14.32
N LEU A 12 54.36 -3.20 -15.17
CA LEU A 12 53.27 -2.22 -15.03
C LEU A 12 51.94 -2.92 -15.39
N LEU A 13 51.27 -3.49 -14.40
CA LEU A 13 49.91 -4.02 -14.54
C LEU A 13 48.93 -2.85 -14.55
N VAL A 14 48.60 -2.36 -15.75
CA VAL A 14 47.52 -1.38 -15.95
C VAL A 14 46.19 -2.13 -15.78
N CYS A 15 45.68 -2.16 -14.55
CA CYS A 15 44.30 -2.53 -14.29
C CYS A 15 43.38 -1.40 -14.78
N LEU A 16 42.96 -1.47 -16.04
CA LEU A 16 41.78 -0.74 -16.53
C LEU A 16 40.55 -1.32 -15.82
N GLY A 17 40.32 -0.85 -14.59
CA GLY A 17 39.07 -1.07 -13.88
C GLY A 17 37.97 -0.31 -14.61
N ALA A 18 37.31 -0.96 -15.56
CA ALA A 18 36.02 -0.54 -16.06
C ALA A 18 35.02 -0.65 -14.91
N SER A 19 34.98 0.40 -14.09
CA SER A 19 33.90 0.63 -13.14
C SER A 19 32.68 0.98 -13.98
N SER A 20 31.92 -0.03 -14.39
CA SER A 20 30.56 0.20 -14.90
C SER A 20 29.78 0.91 -13.78
N PRO A 21 29.35 2.17 -13.96
CA PRO A 21 28.35 2.70 -13.05
C PRO A 21 27.13 1.82 -13.23
N LEU A 22 26.75 1.09 -12.17
CA LEU A 22 25.39 0.60 -12.05
C LEU A 22 24.52 1.84 -12.20
N ALA A 23 23.84 1.96 -13.34
CA ALA A 23 22.89 3.02 -13.58
C ALA A 23 21.91 2.98 -12.41
N GLU A 24 21.99 3.98 -11.54
CA GLU A 24 20.90 4.32 -10.65
C GLU A 24 19.72 4.60 -11.58
N GLU A 25 18.81 3.64 -11.76
CA GLU A 25 17.56 3.92 -12.44
C GLU A 25 16.89 5.04 -11.63
N ALA A 26 16.92 6.25 -12.20
CA ALA A 26 16.33 7.41 -11.56
C ALA A 26 14.86 7.09 -11.29
N VAL A 27 14.50 6.98 -10.02
CA VAL A 27 13.13 6.67 -9.63
C VAL A 27 12.25 7.84 -10.06
N SER A 28 11.31 7.58 -10.95
CA SER A 28 10.54 8.62 -11.61
C SER A 28 9.47 9.22 -10.69
N LEU A 29 9.44 10.55 -10.58
CA LEU A 29 8.36 11.31 -9.91
C LEU A 29 7.14 11.54 -10.83
N THR A 30 6.90 10.63 -11.76
CA THR A 30 5.76 10.69 -12.67
C THR A 30 4.54 10.03 -12.06
N LEU A 31 3.39 10.67 -12.23
CA LEU A 31 2.11 10.10 -11.83
C LEU A 31 1.83 8.80 -12.61
N PRO A 32 1.42 7.71 -11.94
CA PRO A 32 1.03 6.48 -12.63
C PRO A 32 -0.14 6.72 -13.60
N PRO A 33 -0.05 6.28 -14.87
CA PRO A 33 -1.06 6.58 -15.90
C PRO A 33 -2.41 5.88 -15.67
N ARG A 34 -2.49 4.99 -14.68
CA ARG A 34 -3.69 4.23 -14.32
C ARG A 34 -4.63 5.00 -13.39
N LEU A 35 -4.20 6.16 -12.88
CA LEU A 35 -5.05 7.01 -12.05
C LEU A 35 -5.99 7.84 -12.94
N LYS A 36 -7.21 8.05 -12.45
CA LYS A 36 -8.28 8.77 -13.15
C LYS A 36 -8.28 10.23 -12.69
N ASP A 37 -8.26 11.16 -13.65
CA ASP A 37 -8.49 12.59 -13.39
C ASP A 37 -9.91 12.82 -12.85
N ILE A 38 -10.00 13.50 -11.71
CA ILE A 38 -11.26 13.85 -11.03
C ILE A 38 -11.42 15.36 -10.82
N GLY A 39 -10.69 16.16 -11.60
CA GLY A 39 -10.80 17.61 -11.68
C GLY A 39 -9.57 18.35 -11.15
N ALA A 40 -9.64 19.68 -11.24
CA ALA A 40 -8.56 20.59 -10.84
C ALA A 40 -9.04 21.61 -9.81
N ALA A 41 -8.10 22.16 -9.04
CA ALA A 41 -8.34 23.27 -8.14
C ALA A 41 -7.02 23.96 -7.75
N ARG A 42 -7.12 25.13 -7.12
CA ARG A 42 -5.99 25.79 -6.45
C ARG A 42 -5.95 25.41 -4.98
N VAL A 43 -4.75 25.19 -4.46
CA VAL A 43 -4.54 24.91 -3.03
C VAL A 43 -4.56 26.22 -2.24
N ARG A 44 -5.53 26.32 -1.33
CA ARG A 44 -5.72 27.47 -0.44
C ARG A 44 -4.82 27.41 0.79
N SER A 45 -4.70 26.24 1.40
CA SER A 45 -3.91 26.04 2.63
C SER A 45 -3.50 24.59 2.80
N VAL A 46 -2.44 24.35 3.57
CA VAL A 46 -1.96 23.02 3.97
C VAL A 46 -2.26 22.80 5.44
N VAL A 47 -2.87 21.65 5.76
CA VAL A 47 -3.30 21.32 7.12
C VAL A 47 -2.19 20.59 7.88
N ASP A 48 -1.67 19.52 7.28
CA ASP A 48 -0.53 18.72 7.75
C ASP A 48 0.24 18.16 6.55
N GLY A 49 1.27 17.32 6.77
CA GLY A 49 2.11 16.78 5.70
C GLY A 49 1.43 15.85 4.69
N ASP A 50 0.12 15.56 4.84
CA ASP A 50 -0.62 14.73 3.88
C ASP A 50 -2.07 15.23 3.64
N THR A 51 -2.39 16.48 4.01
CA THR A 51 -3.75 17.03 3.87
C THR A 51 -3.74 18.50 3.45
N VAL A 52 -4.52 18.86 2.43
CA VAL A 52 -4.67 20.24 1.93
C VAL A 52 -6.13 20.67 1.84
N ARG A 53 -6.38 21.98 1.84
CA ARG A 53 -7.69 22.57 1.52
C ARG A 53 -7.59 23.35 0.22
N LEU A 54 -8.60 23.17 -0.64
CA LEU A 54 -8.72 23.81 -1.92
C LEU A 54 -9.56 25.11 -1.83
N GLU A 55 -9.43 25.99 -2.81
CA GLU A 55 -10.21 27.24 -2.87
C GLU A 55 -11.72 27.00 -3.02
N ASP A 56 -12.12 25.90 -3.65
CA ASP A 56 -13.52 25.50 -3.80
C ASP A 56 -14.13 24.85 -2.53
N GLY A 57 -13.39 24.84 -1.42
CA GLY A 57 -13.84 24.33 -0.13
C GLY A 57 -13.58 22.84 0.10
N ARG A 58 -13.18 22.08 -0.93
CA ARG A 58 -12.82 20.66 -0.75
C ARG A 58 -11.58 20.52 0.12
N GLN A 59 -11.56 19.49 0.95
CA GLN A 59 -10.38 19.05 1.67
C GLN A 59 -9.87 17.76 1.02
N VAL A 60 -8.58 17.71 0.69
CA VAL A 60 -7.96 16.58 0.01
C VAL A 60 -6.98 15.90 0.95
N ARG A 61 -7.12 14.58 1.10
CA ARG A 61 -6.17 13.71 1.76
C ARG A 61 -5.31 13.03 0.70
N LEU A 62 -3.99 13.16 0.85
CA LEU A 62 -3.02 12.54 -0.05
C LEU A 62 -2.96 11.03 0.21
N VAL A 63 -3.87 10.29 -0.41
CA VAL A 63 -3.98 8.83 -0.28
C VAL A 63 -2.70 8.13 -0.74
N GLY A 64 -2.39 6.99 -0.12
CA GLY A 64 -1.14 6.25 -0.35
C GLY A 64 0.02 6.69 0.54
N THR A 65 -0.13 7.76 1.32
CA THR A 65 0.94 8.31 2.18
C THR A 65 0.49 8.50 3.63
N GLN A 66 1.47 8.43 4.54
CA GLN A 66 1.33 8.70 5.96
C GLN A 66 2.47 9.63 6.38
N ALA A 67 2.17 10.93 6.45
CA ALA A 67 3.11 11.93 6.94
C ALA A 67 3.21 11.87 8.48
N PRO A 68 4.32 12.36 9.06
CA PRO A 68 4.40 12.73 10.47
C PRO A 68 3.21 13.56 10.94
N LYS A 69 2.60 13.19 12.08
CA LYS A 69 1.36 13.78 12.55
C LYS A 69 1.57 14.96 13.49
N LEU A 70 0.84 16.04 13.22
CA LEU A 70 0.74 17.22 14.08
C LEU A 70 -0.44 17.08 15.07
N PRO A 71 -0.44 17.81 16.20
CA PRO A 71 -1.52 17.74 17.18
C PRO A 71 -2.88 18.18 16.65
N LEU A 72 -2.93 19.20 15.79
CA LEU A 72 -4.15 19.74 15.17
C LEU A 72 -5.30 19.98 16.18
N GLY A 73 -4.97 20.53 17.36
CA GLY A 73 -5.95 20.84 18.41
C GLY A 73 -6.36 19.66 19.29
N ARG A 74 -5.81 18.46 19.07
CA ARG A 74 -6.08 17.29 19.91
C ARG A 74 -5.34 17.40 21.24
N LYS A 75 -6.11 17.33 22.33
CA LYS A 75 -5.58 17.28 23.69
C LYS A 75 -4.71 16.02 23.85
N ASP A 76 -3.54 16.19 24.47
CA ASP A 76 -2.59 15.11 24.79
C ASP A 76 -1.99 14.37 23.57
N PHE A 77 -2.22 14.84 22.34
CA PHE A 77 -1.58 14.27 21.15
C PHE A 77 -0.14 14.77 21.03
N LYS A 78 0.83 13.86 21.14
CA LYS A 78 2.23 14.17 20.89
C LYS A 78 2.50 14.24 19.38
N ALA A 79 3.05 15.37 18.93
CA ALA A 79 3.52 15.50 17.56
C ALA A 79 4.55 14.40 17.23
N TRP A 80 4.44 13.81 16.04
CA TRP A 80 5.47 12.90 15.57
C TRP A 80 6.68 13.72 15.11
N PRO A 81 7.93 13.25 15.33
CA PRO A 81 9.13 13.95 14.87
C PRO A 81 9.04 14.29 13.36
N LEU A 82 9.57 15.44 12.94
CA LEU A 82 9.49 15.93 11.56
C LEU A 82 8.06 16.30 11.07
N GLY A 83 7.11 16.48 11.99
CA GLY A 83 5.76 16.96 11.73
C GLY A 83 5.70 18.27 10.96
N ASP A 84 6.38 19.28 11.49
CA ASP A 84 6.38 20.63 10.93
C ASP A 84 7.19 20.70 9.63
N GLU A 85 8.27 19.94 9.52
CA GLU A 85 9.14 19.84 8.36
C GLU A 85 8.41 19.17 7.18
N SER A 86 7.65 18.11 7.44
CA SER A 86 6.80 17.47 6.44
C SER A 86 5.71 18.43 5.94
N LYS A 87 5.03 19.14 6.84
CA LYS A 87 4.06 20.20 6.47
C LYS A 87 4.73 21.31 5.65
N ALA A 88 5.90 21.78 6.06
CA ALA A 88 6.62 22.86 5.38
C ALA A 88 7.09 22.45 3.97
N LEU A 89 7.49 21.19 3.75
CA LEU A 89 7.74 20.68 2.39
C LEU A 89 6.45 20.72 1.56
N LEU A 90 5.34 20.22 2.09
CA LEU A 90 4.07 20.21 1.34
C LEU A 90 3.58 21.63 1.02
N GLU A 91 3.73 22.58 1.95
CA GLU A 91 3.47 24.01 1.73
C GLU A 91 4.32 24.57 0.59
N ARG A 92 5.63 24.31 0.61
CA ARG A 92 6.54 24.75 -0.46
C ARG A 92 6.16 24.18 -1.82
N LEU A 93 5.65 22.95 -1.86
CA LEU A 93 5.24 22.31 -3.11
C LEU A 93 3.91 22.86 -3.65
N LEU A 94 2.96 23.21 -2.77
CA LEU A 94 1.57 23.36 -3.14
C LEU A 94 0.90 24.70 -2.81
N LEU A 95 1.36 25.47 -1.83
CA LEU A 95 0.62 26.64 -1.36
C LEU A 95 0.40 27.65 -2.50
N GLY A 96 -0.87 27.99 -2.77
CA GLY A 96 -1.27 28.89 -3.86
C GLY A 96 -1.12 28.32 -5.27
N ARG A 97 -0.72 27.05 -5.44
CA ARG A 97 -0.53 26.41 -6.75
C ARG A 97 -1.81 25.77 -7.27
N ALA A 98 -1.92 25.70 -8.60
CA ALA A 98 -2.94 24.90 -9.27
C ALA A 98 -2.50 23.43 -9.31
N VAL A 99 -3.44 22.53 -9.08
CA VAL A 99 -3.23 21.07 -9.10
C VAL A 99 -4.37 20.37 -9.82
N THR A 100 -4.06 19.23 -10.44
CA THR A 100 -5.05 18.23 -10.87
C THR A 100 -5.10 17.10 -9.85
N LEU A 101 -6.30 16.59 -9.59
CA LEU A 101 -6.58 15.54 -8.62
C LEU A 101 -6.81 14.23 -9.37
N HIS A 102 -6.20 13.15 -8.88
CA HIS A 102 -6.23 11.85 -9.54
C HIS A 102 -6.59 10.74 -8.55
N ALA A 103 -7.64 9.98 -8.83
CA ALA A 103 -8.11 8.88 -7.98
C ALA A 103 -7.71 7.51 -8.55
N GLY A 104 -7.43 6.56 -7.65
CA GLY A 104 -7.09 5.18 -7.98
C GLY A 104 -8.01 4.14 -7.35
N GLY A 105 -9.15 4.57 -6.79
CA GLY A 105 -9.90 3.79 -5.82
C GLY A 105 -11.10 4.54 -5.27
N ALA A 106 -11.38 4.36 -3.98
CA ALA A 106 -12.38 5.17 -3.29
C ALA A 106 -12.00 6.65 -3.36
N GLU A 107 -12.92 7.51 -3.82
CA GLU A 107 -12.66 8.94 -4.08
C GLU A 107 -12.92 9.83 -2.85
N MET A 108 -13.54 9.31 -1.80
CA MET A 108 -13.90 10.07 -0.59
C MET A 108 -13.85 9.18 0.64
N ASP A 109 -13.44 9.75 1.78
CA ASP A 109 -13.47 9.06 3.06
C ASP A 109 -14.70 9.37 3.91
N ARG A 110 -14.79 8.76 5.11
CA ARG A 110 -15.93 8.92 6.02
C ARG A 110 -16.09 10.33 6.59
N HIS A 111 -15.04 11.15 6.49
CA HIS A 111 -15.01 12.54 6.96
C HIS A 111 -15.32 13.53 5.84
N GLY A 112 -15.65 13.03 4.64
CA GLY A 112 -15.95 13.86 3.48
C GLY A 112 -14.72 14.47 2.80
N ARG A 113 -13.50 13.98 3.12
CA ARG A 113 -12.29 14.42 2.43
C ARG A 113 -12.16 13.64 1.12
N VAL A 114 -11.76 14.35 0.07
CA VAL A 114 -11.42 13.73 -1.22
C VAL A 114 -10.11 12.95 -1.08
N LEU A 115 -10.09 11.72 -1.57
CA LEU A 115 -8.91 10.87 -1.60
C LEU A 115 -8.28 10.93 -2.98
N ALA A 116 -7.13 11.60 -3.09
CA ALA A 116 -6.50 11.85 -4.38
C ALA A 116 -4.98 11.93 -4.34
N HIS A 117 -4.38 11.54 -5.45
CA HIS A 117 -3.05 11.96 -5.86
C HIS A 117 -3.10 13.37 -6.45
N LEU A 118 -2.11 14.19 -6.12
CA LEU A 118 -2.00 15.55 -6.64
C LEU A 118 -0.87 15.63 -7.67
N LEU A 119 -1.19 16.18 -8.83
CA LEU A 119 -0.24 16.51 -9.89
C LEU A 119 -0.22 18.02 -10.05
N ARG A 120 0.96 18.61 -9.85
CA ARG A 120 1.18 20.05 -9.99
C ARG A 120 1.21 20.47 -11.46
N ASP A 121 0.99 21.74 -11.73
CA ASP A 121 0.97 22.34 -13.08
C ASP A 121 2.23 22.09 -13.91
N ASP A 122 3.39 21.90 -13.29
CA ASP A 122 4.66 21.54 -13.92
C ASP A 122 4.89 20.04 -14.11
N GLY A 123 3.89 19.20 -13.80
CA GLY A 123 3.96 17.75 -13.93
C GLY A 123 4.56 17.02 -12.72
N LEU A 124 4.87 17.72 -11.63
CA LEU A 124 5.36 17.07 -10.40
C LEU A 124 4.26 16.27 -9.69
N TRP A 125 4.48 14.97 -9.51
CA TRP A 125 3.64 14.16 -8.63
C TRP A 125 4.00 14.40 -7.16
N VAL A 126 3.05 14.99 -6.41
CA VAL A 126 3.32 15.50 -5.06
C VAL A 126 3.57 14.38 -4.05
N GLN A 127 2.75 13.32 -4.02
CA GLN A 127 3.02 12.19 -3.12
C GLN A 127 4.37 11.54 -3.40
N GLY A 128 4.74 11.44 -4.68
CA GLY A 128 6.05 10.93 -5.07
C GLY A 128 7.16 11.78 -4.46
N ALA A 129 7.10 13.10 -4.63
CA ALA A 129 8.07 14.03 -4.06
C ALA A 129 8.14 13.98 -2.52
N MET A 130 6.99 13.87 -1.85
CA MET A 130 6.92 13.75 -0.39
C MET A 130 7.61 12.47 0.13
N VAL A 131 7.39 11.33 -0.53
CA VAL A 131 8.00 10.05 -0.16
C VAL A 131 9.48 10.03 -0.50
N GLU A 132 9.87 10.54 -1.68
CA GLU A 132 11.26 10.58 -2.13
C GLU A 132 12.17 11.45 -1.25
N ALA A 133 11.62 12.56 -0.74
CA ALA A 133 12.28 13.43 0.23
C ALA A 133 12.34 12.83 1.65
N GLY A 134 11.69 11.68 1.89
CA GLY A 134 11.55 11.09 3.21
C GLY A 134 10.69 11.91 4.15
N MET A 135 9.64 12.59 3.65
CA MET A 135 8.69 13.35 4.46
C MET A 135 7.33 12.65 4.64
N ALA A 136 7.17 11.46 4.07
CA ALA A 136 6.04 10.58 4.32
C ALA A 136 6.43 9.11 4.17
N ARG A 137 5.74 8.23 4.89
CA ARG A 137 5.77 6.78 4.66
C ARG A 137 4.68 6.39 3.68
N VAL A 138 4.83 5.26 3.02
CA VAL A 138 3.79 4.68 2.18
C VAL A 138 2.78 3.96 3.05
N TYR A 139 1.52 4.35 2.91
CA TYR A 139 0.38 3.82 3.65
C TYR A 139 -0.78 3.56 2.70
N SER A 140 -0.99 2.27 2.44
CA SER A 140 -1.91 1.77 1.43
C SER A 140 -3.17 1.19 2.05
N PHE A 141 -4.24 1.21 1.26
CA PHE A 141 -5.55 0.70 1.64
C PHE A 141 -6.04 -0.30 0.60
N PRO A 142 -6.84 -1.31 0.96
CA PRO A 142 -7.29 -2.34 0.03
C PRO A 142 -8.10 -1.78 -1.15
N ASP A 143 -8.71 -0.61 -1.01
CA ASP A 143 -9.50 0.08 -2.04
C ASP A 143 -8.72 1.17 -2.81
N ASN A 144 -7.48 1.49 -2.43
CA ASN A 144 -6.64 2.52 -3.05
C ASN A 144 -5.19 2.02 -3.21
N ARG A 145 -4.94 1.26 -4.29
CA ARG A 145 -3.67 0.51 -4.49
C ARG A 145 -2.88 0.88 -5.73
N VAL A 146 -3.46 1.66 -6.65
CA VAL A 146 -2.98 1.83 -8.03
C VAL A 146 -1.54 2.35 -8.14
N ALA A 147 -1.14 3.23 -7.23
CA ALA A 147 0.17 3.91 -7.22
C ALA A 147 1.15 3.37 -6.16
N VAL A 148 0.76 2.32 -5.42
CA VAL A 148 1.53 1.88 -4.25
C VAL A 148 2.88 1.29 -4.66
N ALA A 149 2.97 0.59 -5.79
CA ALA A 149 4.23 0.04 -6.28
C ALA A 149 5.27 1.13 -6.55
N GLU A 150 4.86 2.21 -7.22
CA GLU A 150 5.70 3.37 -7.52
C GLU A 150 6.11 4.11 -6.24
N LEU A 151 5.19 4.27 -5.29
CA LEU A 151 5.50 4.86 -3.98
C LEU A 151 6.49 4.00 -3.17
N LEU A 152 6.36 2.67 -3.19
CA LEU A 152 7.29 1.76 -2.48
C LEU A 152 8.71 1.83 -3.03
N ALA A 153 8.87 2.02 -4.34
CA ALA A 153 10.18 2.22 -4.96
C ALA A 153 10.84 3.52 -4.46
N LEU A 154 10.08 4.62 -4.44
CA LEU A 154 10.55 5.91 -3.92
C LEU A 154 10.90 5.82 -2.42
N GLU A 155 10.07 5.13 -1.64
CA GLU A 155 10.29 4.94 -0.21
C GLU A 155 11.57 4.14 0.07
N THR A 156 11.83 3.12 -0.75
CA THR A 156 13.05 2.30 -0.66
C THR A 156 14.29 3.13 -0.92
N ALA A 157 14.28 3.99 -1.95
CA ALA A 157 15.38 4.91 -2.22
C ALA A 157 15.58 5.90 -1.07
N ALA A 158 14.52 6.53 -0.58
CA ALA A 158 14.57 7.48 0.53
C ALA A 158 15.11 6.83 1.83
N ARG A 159 14.68 5.59 2.12
CA ARG A 159 15.12 4.83 3.29
C ARG A 159 16.58 4.42 3.19
N THR A 160 17.02 3.95 2.02
CA THR A 160 18.42 3.57 1.77
C THR A 160 19.35 4.78 1.91
N ALA A 161 18.92 5.94 1.40
CA ALA A 161 19.66 7.19 1.52
C ALA A 161 19.48 7.90 2.88
N ARG A 162 18.74 7.30 3.83
CA ARG A 162 18.37 7.89 5.13
C ARG A 162 17.87 9.35 5.04
N ARG A 163 17.05 9.65 4.05
CA ARG A 163 16.47 10.99 3.86
C ARG A 163 15.36 11.24 4.87
N GLY A 164 15.30 12.47 5.41
CA GLY A 164 14.18 12.92 6.24
C GLY A 164 13.89 12.02 7.44
N ILE A 165 12.66 11.53 7.54
CA ILE A 165 12.20 10.64 8.61
C ILE A 165 13.09 9.40 8.77
N TRP A 166 13.72 8.92 7.70
CA TRP A 166 14.55 7.71 7.72
C TRP A 166 15.90 7.90 8.45
N ALA A 167 16.28 9.14 8.79
CA ALA A 167 17.41 9.41 9.68
C ALA A 167 17.04 9.38 11.17
N ASP A 168 15.74 9.45 11.50
CA ASP A 168 15.26 9.55 12.88
C ASP A 168 14.90 8.14 13.43
N PRO A 169 15.44 7.74 14.60
CA PRO A 169 15.15 6.44 15.22
C PRO A 169 13.65 6.17 15.47
N TYR A 170 12.83 7.22 15.60
CA TYR A 170 11.37 7.11 15.70
C TYR A 170 10.75 6.41 14.49
N TYR A 171 11.38 6.45 13.32
CA TYR A 171 10.88 5.79 12.10
C TYR A 171 11.70 4.58 11.67
N ALA A 172 12.67 4.16 12.49
CA ALA A 172 13.49 3.00 12.17
C ALA A 172 12.63 1.74 11.96
N VAL A 173 13.05 0.90 11.01
CA VAL A 173 12.42 -0.39 10.80
C VAL A 173 12.61 -1.26 12.05
N ARG A 174 11.52 -1.87 12.52
CA ARG A 174 11.51 -2.68 13.74
C ARG A 174 11.88 -4.11 13.44
N THR A 175 12.35 -4.78 14.48
CA THR A 175 12.47 -6.23 14.54
C THR A 175 11.37 -6.80 15.43
N ASP A 176 11.18 -8.11 15.37
CA ASP A 176 10.23 -8.89 16.17
C ASP A 176 10.34 -8.63 17.69
N ILE A 177 11.54 -8.43 18.23
CA ILE A 177 11.74 -8.22 19.68
C ILE A 177 11.34 -6.80 20.13
N SER A 178 11.41 -5.81 19.23
CA SER A 178 11.22 -4.39 19.59
C SER A 178 9.78 -3.92 19.44
N VAL A 179 8.98 -4.56 18.57
CA VAL A 179 7.67 -4.07 18.14
C VAL A 179 6.62 -3.96 19.26
N ALA A 180 6.75 -4.75 20.33
CA ALA A 180 5.83 -4.71 21.48
C ALA A 180 5.73 -3.31 22.12
N ARG A 181 6.80 -2.50 22.05
CA ARG A 181 6.85 -1.13 22.59
C ARG A 181 6.15 -0.11 21.69
N HIS A 182 5.74 -0.51 20.48
CA HIS A 182 5.19 0.35 19.45
C HIS A 182 3.70 0.06 19.17
N VAL A 183 3.00 -0.59 20.10
CA VAL A 183 1.55 -0.82 19.99
C VAL A 183 0.83 0.53 19.83
N GLY A 184 -0.08 0.58 18.86
CA GLY A 184 -0.80 1.79 18.46
C GLY A 184 -0.04 2.66 17.44
N GLY A 185 1.19 2.32 17.07
CA GLY A 185 1.95 2.96 16.01
C GLY A 185 1.77 2.29 14.65
N TYR A 186 1.93 3.07 13.58
CA TYR A 186 2.15 2.53 12.23
C TYR A 186 3.63 2.24 12.08
N GLU A 187 4.00 0.98 11.91
CA GLU A 187 5.39 0.52 11.91
C GLU A 187 5.71 -0.32 10.68
N LEU A 188 6.99 -0.34 10.32
CA LEU A 188 7.57 -1.31 9.39
C LEU A 188 8.32 -2.33 10.24
N VAL A 189 8.05 -3.62 10.04
CA VAL A 189 8.67 -4.71 10.80
C VAL A 189 9.36 -5.67 9.83
N GLU A 190 10.64 -5.93 10.05
CA GLU A 190 11.45 -6.89 9.30
C GLU A 190 11.75 -8.13 10.14
N GLY A 191 11.78 -9.28 9.48
CA GLY A 191 12.17 -10.53 10.12
C GLY A 191 11.89 -11.74 9.25
N ARG A 192 12.36 -12.89 9.74
CA ARG A 192 12.08 -14.20 9.13
C ARG A 192 10.74 -14.71 9.64
N VAL A 193 9.91 -15.20 8.73
CA VAL A 193 8.72 -15.97 9.11
C VAL A 193 9.17 -17.37 9.51
N LEU A 194 9.05 -17.69 10.80
CA LEU A 194 9.44 -19.01 11.32
C LEU A 194 8.36 -20.06 11.11
N HIS A 195 7.09 -19.69 11.34
CA HIS A 195 5.99 -20.63 11.24
C HIS A 195 4.75 -19.98 10.65
N VAL A 196 4.05 -20.73 9.80
CA VAL A 196 2.75 -20.34 9.26
C VAL A 196 1.68 -21.31 9.73
N THR A 197 0.67 -20.80 10.44
CA THR A 197 -0.49 -21.60 10.84
C THR A 197 -1.79 -20.97 10.37
N THR A 198 -2.80 -21.79 10.10
CA THR A 198 -4.14 -21.33 9.73
C THR A 198 -5.17 -21.96 10.65
N VAL A 199 -5.90 -21.11 11.39
CA VAL A 199 -6.93 -21.53 12.34
C VAL A 199 -8.21 -20.77 12.06
N LYS A 200 -9.32 -21.51 11.84
CA LYS A 200 -10.65 -20.94 11.59
C LYS A 200 -10.66 -19.89 10.47
N GLY A 201 -9.88 -20.12 9.42
CA GLY A 201 -9.80 -19.25 8.24
C GLY A 201 -8.85 -18.07 8.37
N ARG A 202 -8.28 -17.79 9.54
CA ARG A 202 -7.23 -16.76 9.76
C ARG A 202 -5.86 -17.42 9.70
N SER A 203 -4.94 -16.86 8.92
CA SER A 203 -3.54 -17.27 8.88
C SER A 203 -2.70 -16.37 9.80
N TYR A 204 -1.70 -16.98 10.43
CA TYR A 204 -0.73 -16.35 11.32
C TYR A 204 0.66 -16.69 10.79
N LEU A 205 1.47 -15.67 10.52
CA LEU A 205 2.88 -15.80 10.15
C LEU A 205 3.67 -15.30 11.36
N ASN A 206 4.23 -16.24 12.12
CA ASN A 206 4.92 -15.96 13.38
C ASN A 206 6.40 -15.71 13.10
N PHE A 207 6.96 -14.66 13.69
CA PHE A 207 8.38 -14.32 13.57
C PHE A 207 9.23 -14.91 14.68
N GLY A 208 8.58 -15.45 15.71
CA GLY A 208 9.21 -16.13 16.85
C GLY A 208 8.46 -17.41 17.22
N SER A 209 9.02 -18.17 18.15
CA SER A 209 8.45 -19.44 18.62
C SER A 209 7.28 -19.25 19.59
N ASP A 210 7.24 -18.14 20.33
CA ASP A 210 6.14 -17.83 21.25
C ASP A 210 5.31 -16.67 20.72
N TYR A 211 4.23 -16.99 20.01
CA TYR A 211 3.31 -16.00 19.46
C TYR A 211 2.70 -15.05 20.50
N LYS A 212 2.76 -15.39 21.80
CA LYS A 212 2.21 -14.55 22.88
C LYS A 212 3.06 -13.32 23.18
N THR A 213 4.36 -13.41 22.90
CA THR A 213 5.33 -12.34 23.14
C THR A 213 5.93 -11.82 21.85
N ASP A 214 6.05 -12.69 20.85
CA ASP A 214 6.75 -12.43 19.61
C ASP A 214 5.80 -11.84 18.56
N PHE A 215 6.38 -11.16 17.59
CA PHE A 215 5.63 -10.53 16.52
C PHE A 215 4.92 -11.54 15.61
N THR A 216 3.69 -11.24 15.26
CA THR A 216 2.88 -12.05 14.35
C THR A 216 2.16 -11.21 13.29
N ILE A 217 2.26 -11.60 12.02
CA ILE A 217 1.38 -11.08 10.98
C ILE A 217 0.11 -11.91 10.96
N THR A 218 -1.05 -11.24 10.86
CA THR A 218 -2.33 -11.92 10.73
C THR A 218 -3.02 -11.60 9.41
N LEU A 219 -3.61 -12.62 8.81
CA LEU A 219 -4.42 -12.49 7.59
C LEU A 219 -5.77 -13.13 7.83
N ASP A 220 -6.83 -12.32 7.81
CA ASP A 220 -8.19 -12.84 7.80
C ASP A 220 -8.56 -13.42 6.42
N THR A 221 -9.80 -13.87 6.27
CA THR A 221 -10.29 -14.42 5.00
C THR A 221 -10.14 -13.44 3.83
N VAL A 222 -10.28 -12.13 4.07
CA VAL A 222 -10.16 -11.10 3.03
C VAL A 222 -8.70 -10.96 2.62
N GLY A 223 -7.79 -10.78 3.59
CA GLY A 223 -6.35 -10.67 3.33
C GLY A 223 -5.79 -11.90 2.61
N ARG A 224 -6.14 -13.10 3.06
CA ARG A 224 -5.73 -14.35 2.40
C ARG A 224 -6.20 -14.42 0.95
N ARG A 225 -7.45 -14.05 0.67
CA ARG A 225 -7.98 -14.01 -0.70
C ARG A 225 -7.28 -12.97 -1.55
N ALA A 226 -6.99 -11.79 -0.99
CA ALA A 226 -6.25 -10.74 -1.68
C ALA A 226 -4.87 -11.25 -2.10
N LEU A 227 -4.11 -11.84 -1.18
CA LEU A 227 -2.81 -12.43 -1.45
C LEU A 227 -2.87 -13.59 -2.47
N ALA A 228 -3.87 -14.48 -2.36
CA ALA A 228 -4.04 -15.61 -3.27
C ALA A 228 -4.29 -15.19 -4.73
N LYS A 229 -4.93 -14.03 -4.98
CA LYS A 229 -5.09 -13.47 -6.34
C LYS A 229 -3.75 -13.20 -7.01
N HIS A 230 -2.74 -12.85 -6.22
CA HIS A 230 -1.36 -12.62 -6.65
C HIS A 230 -0.48 -13.87 -6.53
N LYS A 231 -1.08 -15.05 -6.32
CA LYS A 231 -0.38 -16.34 -6.13
C LYS A 231 0.53 -16.39 -4.88
N LEU A 232 0.37 -15.46 -3.95
CA LEU A 232 1.15 -15.34 -2.72
C LEU A 232 0.41 -16.00 -1.55
N LYS A 233 0.24 -17.31 -1.56
CA LYS A 233 -0.47 -17.96 -0.44
C LYS A 233 0.36 -17.85 0.86
N PRO A 234 -0.27 -17.71 2.05
CA PRO A 234 0.43 -17.59 3.32
C PRO A 234 1.48 -18.69 3.56
N GLU A 235 1.17 -19.91 3.15
CA GLU A 235 2.01 -21.09 3.40
C GLU A 235 3.36 -21.03 2.66
N PHE A 236 3.49 -20.17 1.65
CA PHE A 236 4.75 -19.98 0.94
C PHE A 236 5.73 -19.07 1.67
N PHE A 237 5.28 -18.30 2.67
CA PHE A 237 6.12 -17.33 3.35
C PHE A 237 7.03 -17.94 4.42
N GLU A 238 6.82 -19.19 4.83
CA GLU A 238 7.72 -19.87 5.78
C GLU A 238 9.16 -19.82 5.28
N ASP A 239 10.09 -19.55 6.19
CA ASP A 239 11.52 -19.29 5.98
C ASP A 239 11.86 -18.04 5.14
N SER A 240 10.89 -17.26 4.68
CA SER A 240 11.18 -16.01 3.96
C SER A 240 11.52 -14.88 4.95
N VAL A 241 12.48 -14.02 4.58
CA VAL A 241 12.69 -12.73 5.22
C VAL A 241 11.83 -11.70 4.52
N ILE A 242 10.94 -11.05 5.28
CA ILE A 242 10.00 -10.08 4.74
C ILE A 242 10.01 -8.79 5.56
N ARG A 243 9.54 -7.71 4.94
CA ARG A 243 9.10 -6.50 5.63
C ARG A 243 7.60 -6.40 5.55
N VAL A 244 6.95 -6.12 6.67
CA VAL A 244 5.51 -5.84 6.73
C VAL A 244 5.26 -4.43 7.26
N ARG A 245 4.21 -3.78 6.77
CA ARG A 245 3.78 -2.45 7.21
C ARG A 245 2.34 -2.46 7.71
N GLY A 246 2.08 -1.75 8.79
CA GLY A 246 0.74 -1.60 9.34
C GLY A 246 0.70 -1.07 10.76
N TRP A 247 -0.52 -0.89 11.26
CA TRP A 247 -0.75 -0.55 12.66
C TRP A 247 -0.47 -1.76 13.55
N VAL A 248 0.39 -1.55 14.55
CA VAL A 248 0.70 -2.57 15.57
C VAL A 248 -0.45 -2.61 16.58
N SER A 249 -1.05 -3.78 16.73
CA SER A 249 -2.05 -4.08 17.76
C SER A 249 -1.51 -5.09 18.77
N TRP A 250 -2.22 -5.27 19.89
CA TRP A 250 -1.98 -6.35 20.83
C TRP A 250 -3.17 -7.31 20.85
N GLU A 251 -2.97 -8.54 20.37
CA GLU A 251 -3.98 -9.62 20.36
C GLU A 251 -3.30 -10.93 20.78
N ASN A 252 -3.00 -11.09 22.07
CA ASN A 252 -2.13 -12.15 22.60
C ASN A 252 -0.75 -12.12 21.95
N GLY A 253 -0.09 -10.95 21.98
CA GLY A 253 1.18 -10.69 21.30
C GLY A 253 1.07 -9.48 20.37
N PRO A 254 2.20 -8.84 20.00
CA PRO A 254 2.21 -7.73 19.07
C PRO A 254 1.91 -8.23 17.64
N MET A 255 0.97 -7.57 16.96
CA MET A 255 0.48 -8.02 15.67
C MET A 255 0.34 -6.89 14.65
N ILE A 256 0.51 -7.23 13.37
CA ILE A 256 0.02 -6.42 12.24
C ILE A 256 -1.00 -7.24 11.45
N ALA A 257 -2.14 -6.63 11.15
CA ALA A 257 -3.13 -7.22 10.25
C ALA A 257 -2.80 -6.85 8.79
N VAL A 258 -2.70 -7.85 7.93
CA VAL A 258 -2.50 -7.70 6.48
C VAL A 258 -3.80 -8.05 5.76
N ASN A 259 -4.31 -7.11 4.97
CA ASN A 259 -5.54 -7.24 4.20
C ASN A 259 -5.35 -7.07 2.68
N HIS A 260 -4.16 -6.67 2.22
CA HIS A 260 -3.78 -6.60 0.81
C HIS A 260 -2.25 -6.80 0.64
N PRO A 261 -1.76 -7.25 -0.53
CA PRO A 261 -0.39 -7.74 -0.68
C PRO A 261 0.68 -6.64 -0.57
N GLU A 262 0.38 -5.39 -0.90
CA GLU A 262 1.35 -4.28 -0.84
C GLU A 262 1.78 -3.92 0.59
N GLN A 263 1.14 -4.50 1.61
CA GLN A 263 1.63 -4.43 2.98
C GLN A 263 2.86 -5.32 3.24
N ILE A 264 3.20 -6.25 2.34
CA ILE A 264 4.31 -7.17 2.48
C ILE A 264 5.31 -6.95 1.35
N GLU A 265 6.56 -6.66 1.71
CA GLU A 265 7.71 -6.68 0.81
C GLU A 265 8.55 -7.92 1.10
N ILE A 266 8.91 -8.65 0.05
CA ILE A 266 9.72 -9.87 0.16
C ILE A 266 11.18 -9.45 0.02
N LEU A 267 11.97 -9.61 1.08
CA LEU A 267 13.39 -9.22 1.10
C LEU A 267 14.30 -10.38 0.71
N SER A 268 14.00 -11.57 1.21
CA SER A 268 14.67 -12.82 0.85
C SER A 268 13.62 -13.93 0.80
N PRO A 269 13.18 -14.37 -0.39
CA PRO A 269 12.17 -15.42 -0.50
C PRO A 269 12.75 -16.79 -0.12
N SER A 270 11.94 -17.64 0.51
CA SER A 270 12.23 -19.07 0.57
C SER A 270 12.14 -19.71 -0.82
N GLU A 271 12.70 -20.91 -0.98
CA GLU A 271 12.62 -21.66 -2.26
C GLU A 271 11.16 -21.83 -2.73
N SER A 272 10.27 -22.13 -1.78
CA SER A 272 8.83 -22.27 -2.01
C SER A 272 8.20 -20.98 -2.54
N LEU A 273 8.53 -19.84 -1.92
CA LEU A 273 8.05 -18.53 -2.37
C LEU A 273 8.63 -18.15 -3.72
N GLN A 274 9.93 -18.38 -3.92
CA GLN A 274 10.62 -18.09 -5.18
C GLN A 274 10.00 -18.89 -6.34
N ALA A 275 9.71 -20.18 -6.13
CA ALA A 275 9.03 -21.01 -7.11
C ALA A 275 7.60 -20.52 -7.40
N ALA A 276 6.87 -20.03 -6.40
CA ALA A 276 5.55 -19.44 -6.58
C ALA A 276 5.59 -18.14 -7.40
N LEU A 277 6.55 -17.26 -7.11
CA LEU A 277 6.79 -16.01 -7.84
C LEU A 277 7.15 -16.27 -9.32
N GLN A 278 8.06 -17.21 -9.58
CA GLN A 278 8.44 -17.58 -10.95
C GLN A 278 7.25 -18.13 -11.76
N LYS A 279 6.37 -18.91 -11.12
CA LYS A 279 5.14 -19.43 -11.75
C LYS A 279 4.13 -18.31 -12.05
N ALA A 280 4.09 -17.26 -11.24
CA ALA A 280 3.20 -16.12 -11.47
C ALA A 280 3.65 -15.24 -12.66
N ILE A 281 4.94 -15.18 -12.93
CA ILE A 281 5.52 -14.42 -14.06
C ILE A 281 5.37 -15.16 -15.40
N LYS A 282 5.33 -16.50 -15.39
CA LYS A 282 5.19 -17.28 -16.64
C LYS A 282 3.84 -16.97 -17.31
N PRO A 283 3.83 -16.52 -18.59
CA PRO A 283 2.59 -16.22 -19.30
C PRO A 283 1.72 -17.48 -19.42
N PRO A 284 0.38 -17.34 -19.49
CA PRO A 284 -0.48 -18.49 -19.71
C PRO A 284 -0.03 -19.24 -20.96
N LYS A 285 0.07 -20.58 -20.86
CA LYS A 285 0.35 -21.45 -22.02
C LYS A 285 -0.64 -21.05 -23.12
N ARG A 286 -0.13 -20.71 -24.32
CA ARG A 286 -0.96 -20.49 -25.51
C ARG A 286 -1.92 -21.68 -25.64
N VAL A 287 -3.21 -21.42 -25.49
CA VAL A 287 -4.24 -22.36 -25.93
C VAL A 287 -4.03 -22.51 -27.43
N LYS A 288 -3.83 -23.74 -27.90
CA LYS A 288 -3.74 -24.01 -29.34
C LYS A 288 -5.02 -23.49 -29.98
N ALA A 289 -4.86 -22.60 -30.97
CA ALA A 289 -5.96 -22.16 -31.79
C ALA A 289 -6.42 -23.37 -32.62
N ASP A 290 -7.51 -24.00 -32.21
CA ASP A 290 -8.17 -24.99 -33.03
C ASP A 290 -8.86 -24.28 -34.19
N LYS A 291 -8.29 -24.49 -35.37
CA LYS A 291 -8.90 -24.26 -36.67
C LYS A 291 -10.22 -25.04 -36.73
N ALA A 292 -11.33 -24.33 -36.94
CA ALA A 292 -12.46 -24.86 -37.68
C ALA A 292 -13.14 -23.72 -38.44
N ALA A 293 -12.66 -23.50 -39.66
CA ALA A 293 -13.41 -22.78 -40.68
C ALA A 293 -14.64 -23.62 -41.06
N LYS A 294 -15.82 -23.02 -40.97
CA LYS A 294 -17.00 -23.47 -41.71
C LYS A 294 -17.83 -22.26 -42.10
N SER A 295 -17.73 -21.88 -43.37
CA SER A 295 -18.62 -20.92 -44.03
C SER A 295 -20.05 -21.44 -44.03
N PRO A 296 -21.04 -20.53 -44.07
CA PRO A 296 -22.10 -20.69 -45.07
C PRO A 296 -22.34 -19.42 -45.89
N LYS A 297 -22.44 -19.64 -47.21
CA LYS A 297 -23.14 -18.80 -48.19
C LYS A 297 -24.63 -18.70 -47.82
N GLY A 298 -25.29 -17.62 -48.23
CA GLY A 298 -26.71 -17.66 -48.62
C GLY A 298 -27.61 -16.57 -48.06
N GLU A 299 -27.74 -15.49 -48.84
CA GLU A 299 -28.97 -14.75 -49.20
C GLU A 299 -30.07 -14.41 -48.17
N SER A 300 -30.25 -13.08 -48.01
CA SER A 300 -31.49 -12.28 -48.09
C SER A 300 -32.82 -12.84 -47.55
N LYS A 301 -33.47 -12.07 -46.66
CA LYS A 301 -34.69 -11.29 -46.98
C LYS A 301 -35.25 -10.56 -45.74
N GLU A 302 -35.45 -9.25 -45.93
CA GLU A 302 -36.66 -8.47 -45.62
C GLU A 302 -37.13 -8.21 -44.15
N LYS A 303 -37.23 -6.91 -43.85
CA LYS A 303 -37.97 -6.20 -42.76
C LYS A 303 -39.51 -6.42 -42.89
N PRO A 304 -40.43 -5.98 -41.98
CA PRO A 304 -40.32 -4.80 -41.11
C PRO A 304 -40.98 -4.84 -39.70
N ALA A 305 -40.70 -3.73 -39.00
CA ALA A 305 -41.22 -3.18 -37.76
C ALA A 305 -42.70 -3.42 -37.39
N LYS A 306 -42.97 -3.44 -36.07
CA LYS A 306 -44.13 -2.75 -35.48
C LYS A 306 -43.87 -2.31 -34.04
N ARG A 307 -44.49 -1.17 -33.74
CA ARG A 307 -44.33 -0.25 -32.60
C ARG A 307 -45.69 -0.20 -31.89
N ALA A 308 -45.74 -0.27 -30.56
CA ALA A 308 -46.80 0.29 -29.71
C ALA A 308 -46.43 0.03 -28.24
N ARG A 309 -46.10 1.03 -27.42
CA ARG A 309 -46.97 2.01 -26.71
C ARG A 309 -47.66 1.44 -25.48
N ARG A 310 -47.35 2.08 -24.32
CA ARG A 310 -48.23 2.52 -23.20
C ARG A 310 -49.02 1.42 -22.46
N SER A 311 -49.31 1.45 -21.15
CA SER A 311 -49.15 2.43 -20.07
C SER A 311 -49.80 1.86 -18.79
N LYS A 312 -49.33 2.35 -17.63
CA LYS A 312 -50.09 2.75 -16.41
C LYS A 312 -50.78 1.74 -15.47
N ALA A 313 -50.69 2.17 -14.19
CA ALA A 313 -51.56 1.99 -13.00
C ALA A 313 -51.40 0.65 -12.24
N GLU A 314 -51.06 0.57 -10.94
CA GLU A 314 -51.44 1.29 -9.68
C GLU A 314 -52.58 0.60 -8.89
N LYS A 315 -52.26 0.24 -7.63
CA LYS A 315 -53.06 0.11 -6.36
C LYS A 315 -52.69 -1.18 -5.58
N ALA A 316 -52.16 -1.07 -4.35
CA ALA A 316 -52.85 -1.01 -3.03
C ALA A 316 -53.66 -2.30 -2.75
N ASP A 317 -53.58 -3.01 -1.61
CA ASP A 317 -53.77 -2.56 -0.22
C ASP A 317 -53.37 -3.67 0.81
N LYS A 318 -53.36 -3.26 2.08
CA LYS A 318 -53.07 -3.88 3.41
C LYS A 318 -53.52 -5.31 3.73
N THR A 319 -52.86 -5.95 4.71
CA THR A 319 -53.47 -6.32 6.03
C THR A 319 -52.43 -6.71 7.10
N GLU A 320 -52.75 -6.37 8.36
CA GLU A 320 -52.05 -6.63 9.63
C GLU A 320 -52.11 -8.10 10.11
N THR A 321 -51.23 -8.46 11.06
CA THR A 321 -51.52 -8.88 12.47
C THR A 321 -50.55 -9.98 12.94
N GLY A 322 -50.03 -9.88 14.16
CA GLY A 322 -49.59 -11.04 14.96
C GLY A 322 -48.34 -10.84 15.83
N ASP A 323 -48.54 -10.79 17.14
CA ASP A 323 -47.58 -10.49 18.22
C ASP A 323 -47.06 -11.78 18.93
N GLN A 324 -45.78 -11.77 19.34
CA GLN A 324 -45.06 -12.50 20.42
C GLN A 324 -44.97 -14.06 20.50
N PRO A 325 -44.01 -14.68 21.28
CA PRO A 325 -43.03 -14.08 22.21
C PRO A 325 -41.54 -14.55 22.11
N ASP A 326 -40.73 -13.84 22.89
CA ASP A 326 -39.27 -13.88 23.10
C ASP A 326 -38.68 -15.21 23.64
N LYS A 327 -37.42 -15.48 23.27
CA LYS A 327 -36.56 -16.51 23.89
C LYS A 327 -35.28 -15.88 24.46
N PRO A 328 -34.80 -16.34 25.64
CA PRO A 328 -33.74 -15.65 26.39
C PRO A 328 -32.37 -15.74 25.70
N ARG A 329 -31.72 -14.58 25.51
CA ARG A 329 -30.36 -14.47 24.96
C ARG A 329 -29.31 -14.81 26.02
N LYS A 330 -28.46 -15.79 25.72
CA LYS A 330 -27.25 -16.14 26.48
C LYS A 330 -26.30 -14.93 26.63
N PRO A 331 -25.56 -14.81 27.74
CA PRO A 331 -24.68 -13.67 28.00
C PRO A 331 -23.57 -13.58 26.95
N ARG A 332 -23.44 -12.40 26.33
CA ARG A 332 -22.38 -12.09 25.37
C ARG A 332 -21.05 -11.97 26.12
N LYS A 333 -20.06 -12.79 25.72
CA LYS A 333 -18.66 -12.62 26.12
C LYS A 333 -18.20 -11.19 25.78
N PRO A 334 -17.36 -10.56 26.62
CA PRO A 334 -16.92 -9.18 26.39
C PRO A 334 -16.21 -9.08 25.03
N ARG A 335 -16.72 -8.18 24.18
CA ARG A 335 -16.08 -7.80 22.92
C ARG A 335 -14.80 -7.05 23.28
N VAL A 336 -13.65 -7.71 23.10
CA VAL A 336 -12.36 -7.03 23.08
C VAL A 336 -12.41 -6.01 21.95
N LYS A 337 -12.32 -4.72 22.29
CA LYS A 337 -12.35 -3.62 21.31
C LYS A 337 -11.15 -3.81 20.37
N LYS A 338 -11.41 -3.90 19.06
CA LYS A 338 -10.38 -3.69 18.04
C LYS A 338 -9.69 -2.35 18.35
N PRO A 339 -8.35 -2.28 18.39
CA PRO A 339 -7.70 -1.00 18.33
C PRO A 339 -8.16 -0.33 17.02
N LYS A 340 -8.84 0.80 17.17
CA LYS A 340 -9.18 1.66 16.03
C LYS A 340 -7.84 2.18 15.52
N GLU A 341 -7.59 2.05 14.22
CA GLU A 341 -6.70 2.99 13.54
C GLU A 341 -7.12 4.40 14.01
N PRO A 342 -6.18 5.33 14.28
CA PRO A 342 -6.57 6.66 14.74
C PRO A 342 -7.68 7.18 13.83
N GLU A 343 -8.75 7.74 14.41
CA GLU A 343 -10.02 7.99 13.70
C GLU A 343 -9.87 8.82 12.41
N ASP A 344 -8.69 9.36 12.14
CA ASP A 344 -8.33 10.16 10.97
C ASP A 344 -7.63 9.40 9.82
N SER A 345 -7.33 8.10 9.95
CA SER A 345 -6.59 7.29 8.95
C SER A 345 -7.44 6.84 7.74
N LEU A 346 -8.13 7.81 7.12
CA LEU A 346 -9.27 7.68 6.18
C LEU A 346 -10.62 7.65 6.89
#